data_AF-A0A7V0ZHG7-F1
#
_entry.id   AF-A0A7V0ZHG7-F1
#
_cell.length_a   1.000
_cell.length_b   1.000
_cell.length_c   1.000
_cell.angle_alpha   90.00
_cell.angle_beta   90.00
_cell.angle_gamma   90.00
#
_symmetry.space_group_name_H-M   'P 1'
#
loop_
_entity.id
_entity.type
_entity.pdbx_description
1 polymer ?
#
loop_
_entity_poly.entity_id
_entity_poly.type
_entity_poly.pdbx_seq_one_letter_code
_entity_poly.pdbx_strand_id
1 'polypeptide(L)'
;MLETLQHLRIRFPRWVIAWGLYITDAIFAFFAFYTVLIPLLSRGEHYSQFDLFLIFGLGQVFLGIVFLPLNLYRSEPTVSRFYEIQQIVKVTFMIALVAVFVDALTPNTWPLSAQEMLRYWFALSMSLVASRWIFRTIQKYLLTKGFGLRKTIIVGINDRGFQVAKNITSHMNQGFDLLGFVHSDDDPEIDGSHDIHVIGHEKDLKSIILENQISEVIVAPIVLDHTHVTRIVTRANGSPVSIKIVPDLHEVISGLARTEQIYGIPLIQVNPNLETVYNTIVKRFLDLLISIPVLIISSPLWIITSAIIKIDSRGPVFYKQDRVGKLQKHFIIYKFRTMFENAEQLTGPVWASEEDTRITRVGRILRRFRLDELPQL
;
A
#
# COMPACT_ATOMS: atom_id res chain seq x y z
N MET A 1 -23.45 -19.31 25.51
CA MET A 1 -22.08 -18.77 25.31
C MET A 1 -21.73 -18.51 23.83
N LEU A 2 -22.32 -19.21 22.85
CA LEU A 2 -22.13 -18.92 21.42
C LEU A 2 -22.98 -17.74 20.89
N GLU A 3 -24.13 -17.42 21.50
CA GLU A 3 -24.99 -16.30 21.05
C GLU A 3 -24.48 -14.92 21.47
N THR A 4 -23.80 -14.82 22.62
CA THR A 4 -23.22 -13.55 23.10
C THR A 4 -22.03 -13.06 22.25
N LEU A 5 -21.45 -13.92 21.41
CA LEU A 5 -20.38 -13.55 20.49
C LEU A 5 -20.88 -13.11 19.09
N GLN A 6 -22.15 -13.36 18.73
CA GLN A 6 -22.71 -12.92 17.43
C GLN A 6 -22.83 -11.40 17.29
N HIS A 7 -22.93 -10.68 18.41
CA HIS A 7 -23.02 -9.21 18.40
C HIS A 7 -21.65 -8.51 18.38
N LEU A 8 -20.56 -9.24 18.60
CA LEU A 8 -19.20 -8.74 18.46
C LEU A 8 -18.75 -8.94 17.01
N ARG A 9 -19.30 -8.13 16.08
CA ARG A 9 -18.79 -8.03 14.70
C ARG A 9 -17.42 -7.35 14.73
N ILE A 10 -16.39 -8.10 15.12
CA ILE A 10 -15.01 -7.62 15.20
C ILE A 10 -14.51 -7.42 13.76
N ARG A 11 -14.20 -6.16 13.43
CA ARG A 11 -13.49 -5.81 12.20
C ARG A 11 -12.03 -6.16 12.39
N PHE A 12 -11.50 -7.02 11.52
CA PHE A 12 -10.06 -7.17 11.45
C PHE A 12 -9.47 -6.04 10.61
N PRO A 13 -8.60 -5.20 11.19
CA PRO A 13 -7.86 -4.25 10.41
C PRO A 13 -7.05 -4.96 9.32
N ARG A 14 -6.91 -4.36 8.13
CA ARG A 14 -6.15 -4.95 7.02
C ARG A 14 -4.73 -5.36 7.43
N TRP A 15 -4.10 -4.59 8.30
CA TRP A 15 -2.76 -4.87 8.82
C TRP A 15 -2.72 -6.12 9.71
N VAL A 16 -3.76 -6.40 10.50
CA VAL A 16 -3.82 -7.60 11.35
C VAL A 16 -3.87 -8.87 10.49
N ILE A 17 -4.64 -8.85 9.39
CA ILE A 17 -4.68 -9.99 8.46
C ILE A 17 -3.32 -10.18 7.76
N ALA A 18 -2.67 -9.08 7.35
CA ALA A 18 -1.35 -9.13 6.72
C ALA A 18 -0.27 -9.67 7.68
N TRP A 19 -0.24 -9.21 8.93
CA TRP A 19 0.64 -9.75 9.97
C TRP A 19 0.32 -11.19 10.30
N GLY A 20 -0.96 -11.57 10.33
CA GLY A 20 -1.40 -12.95 10.48
C GLY A 20 -0.81 -13.84 9.40
N LEU A 21 -0.92 -13.45 8.12
CA LEU A 21 -0.32 -14.16 6.99
C LEU A 21 1.20 -14.30 7.15
N TYR A 22 1.90 -13.21 7.49
CA TYR A 22 3.35 -13.21 7.70
C TYR A 22 3.77 -14.16 8.83
N ILE A 23 3.07 -14.13 9.97
CA ILE A 23 3.35 -15.01 11.11
C ILE A 23 3.07 -16.47 10.73
N THR A 24 1.96 -16.76 10.05
CA THR A 24 1.69 -18.13 9.60
C THR A 24 2.73 -18.63 8.61
N ASP A 25 3.21 -17.77 7.71
CA ASP A 25 4.29 -18.14 6.78
C ASP A 25 5.59 -18.42 7.53
N ALA A 26 5.93 -17.61 8.53
CA ALA A 26 7.11 -17.82 9.35
C ALA A 26 7.05 -19.17 10.09
N ILE A 27 5.90 -19.54 10.67
CA ILE A 27 5.74 -20.84 11.35
C ILE A 27 5.95 -22.01 10.38
N PHE A 28 5.34 -21.96 9.20
CA PHE A 28 5.47 -23.04 8.21
C PHE A 28 6.84 -23.06 7.54
N ALA A 29 7.44 -21.91 7.29
CA ALA A 29 8.79 -21.82 6.78
C ALA A 29 9.81 -22.30 7.81
N PHE A 30 9.55 -22.13 9.12
CA PHE A 30 10.36 -22.73 10.18
C PHE A 30 10.35 -24.26 10.10
N PHE A 31 9.20 -24.87 9.77
CA PHE A 31 9.14 -26.31 9.58
C PHE A 31 10.04 -26.79 8.43
N ALA A 32 10.04 -26.10 7.29
CA ALA A 32 10.96 -26.40 6.18
C ALA A 32 12.43 -26.16 6.56
N PHE A 33 12.72 -25.09 7.30
CA PHE A 33 14.05 -24.78 7.81
C PHE A 33 14.56 -25.86 8.78
N TYR A 34 13.71 -26.29 9.72
CA TYR A 34 14.03 -27.30 10.72
C TYR A 34 14.27 -28.67 10.10
N THR A 35 13.41 -29.07 9.15
CA THR A 35 13.46 -30.41 8.54
C THR A 35 14.60 -30.57 7.53
N VAL A 36 14.95 -29.50 6.80
CA VAL A 36 15.94 -29.58 5.72
C VAL A 36 17.22 -28.83 6.05
N LEU A 37 17.14 -27.55 6.43
CA LEU A 37 18.33 -26.69 6.52
C LEU A 37 19.16 -26.95 7.78
N ILE A 38 18.54 -27.20 8.93
CA ILE A 38 19.28 -27.49 10.18
C ILE A 38 20.16 -28.74 10.03
N PRO A 39 19.65 -29.90 9.56
CA PRO A 39 20.49 -31.08 9.35
C PRO A 39 21.65 -30.83 8.39
N LEU A 40 21.43 -30.01 7.35
CA LEU A 40 22.46 -29.68 6.36
C LEU A 40 23.57 -28.80 6.95
N LEU A 41 23.19 -27.72 7.63
CA LEU A 41 24.15 -26.80 8.25
C LEU A 41 24.95 -27.49 9.36
N SER A 42 24.33 -28.41 10.10
CA SER A 42 24.98 -29.18 11.16
C SER A 42 26.02 -30.20 10.68
N ARG A 43 26.11 -30.47 9.37
CA ARG A 43 27.12 -31.39 8.79
C ARG A 43 28.49 -30.74 8.60
N GLY A 44 28.54 -29.43 8.41
CA GLY A 44 29.77 -28.70 8.05
C GLY A 44 30.44 -28.01 9.24
N GLU A 45 29.65 -27.28 10.03
CA GLU A 45 30.13 -26.42 11.12
C GLU A 45 29.21 -26.56 12.34
N HIS A 46 29.76 -26.42 13.54
CA HIS A 46 28.96 -26.37 14.77
C HIS A 46 28.34 -24.98 14.95
N TYR A 47 27.26 -24.72 14.21
CA TYR A 47 26.43 -23.55 14.45
C TYR A 47 25.76 -23.63 15.83
N SER A 48 25.85 -22.56 16.61
CA SER A 48 25.09 -22.47 17.86
C SER A 48 23.59 -22.36 17.57
N GLN A 49 22.76 -22.65 18.58
CA GLN A 49 21.31 -22.44 18.47
C GLN A 49 20.97 -20.97 18.14
N PHE A 50 21.78 -20.03 18.62
CA PHE A 50 21.63 -18.61 18.33
C PHE A 50 21.92 -18.29 16.86
N ASP A 51 22.94 -18.90 16.28
CA ASP A 51 23.28 -18.70 14.86
C ASP A 51 22.17 -19.24 13.95
N LEU A 52 21.64 -20.43 14.24
CA LEU A 52 20.51 -21.00 13.50
C LEU A 52 19.25 -20.11 13.59
N PHE A 53 18.98 -19.55 14.77
CA PHE A 53 17.90 -18.60 14.97
C PHE A 53 18.11 -17.32 14.16
N LEU A 54 19.34 -16.78 14.14
CA LEU A 54 19.69 -15.60 13.33
C LEU A 54 19.55 -15.88 11.83
N ILE A 55 20.07 -17.01 11.33
CA ILE A 55 19.95 -17.39 9.92
C ILE A 55 18.48 -17.50 9.52
N PHE A 56 17.67 -18.15 10.35
CA PHE A 56 16.23 -18.24 10.13
C PHE A 56 15.55 -16.86 10.13
N GLY A 57 15.83 -16.03 11.14
CA GLY A 57 15.26 -14.69 11.27
C GLY A 57 15.59 -13.79 10.08
N LEU A 58 16.86 -13.78 9.65
CA LEU A 58 17.30 -13.04 8.47
C LEU A 58 16.63 -13.58 7.19
N GLY A 59 16.51 -14.91 7.05
CA GLY A 59 15.80 -15.54 5.94
C GLY A 59 14.30 -15.16 5.89
N GLN A 60 13.63 -15.09 7.04
CA GLN A 60 12.24 -14.66 7.13
C GLN A 60 12.06 -13.19 6.77
N VAL A 61 12.94 -12.33 7.28
CA VAL A 61 12.92 -10.90 6.93
C VAL A 61 13.16 -10.71 5.43
N PHE A 62 14.11 -11.44 4.85
CA PHE A 62 14.36 -11.43 3.40
C PHE A 62 13.14 -11.87 2.59
N LEU A 63 12.52 -13.00 2.95
CA LEU A 63 11.28 -13.46 2.30
C LEU A 63 10.16 -12.44 2.44
N GLY A 64 10.00 -11.84 3.63
CA GLY A 64 9.08 -10.74 3.88
C GLY A 64 9.29 -9.57 2.93
N ILE A 65 10.53 -9.07 2.83
CA ILE A 65 10.91 -7.97 1.93
C ILE A 65 10.60 -8.30 0.47
N VAL A 66 10.82 -9.54 0.02
CA VAL A 66 10.52 -9.95 -1.37
C VAL A 66 9.01 -10.11 -1.62
N PHE A 67 8.26 -10.62 -0.64
CA PHE A 67 6.82 -10.90 -0.80
C PHE A 67 5.95 -9.64 -0.71
N LEU A 68 6.42 -8.63 0.03
CA LEU A 68 5.70 -7.38 0.20
C LEU A 68 5.43 -6.59 -1.10
N PRO A 69 6.42 -6.30 -2.00
CA PRO A 69 6.19 -5.57 -3.24
C PRO A 69 5.34 -6.35 -4.24
N LEU A 70 5.37 -7.68 -4.16
CA LEU A 70 4.53 -8.58 -4.95
C LEU A 70 3.10 -8.67 -4.43
N ASN A 71 2.81 -7.99 -3.31
CA ASN A 71 1.49 -7.90 -2.71
C ASN A 71 0.94 -9.30 -2.38
N LEU A 72 1.80 -10.17 -1.84
CA LEU A 72 1.46 -11.53 -1.38
C LEU A 72 0.90 -11.57 0.04
N TYR A 73 0.92 -10.45 0.75
CA TYR A 73 0.30 -10.26 2.07
C TYR A 73 -1.01 -9.46 1.99
N ARG A 74 -1.74 -9.56 0.87
CA ARG A 74 -3.05 -8.91 0.71
C ARG A 74 -4.08 -9.47 1.69
N SER A 75 -4.74 -8.55 2.39
CA SER A 75 -5.79 -8.88 3.36
C SER A 75 -7.13 -9.29 2.73
N GLU A 76 -7.33 -9.03 1.44
CA GLU A 76 -8.59 -9.28 0.75
C GLU A 76 -8.85 -10.78 0.59
N PRO A 77 -10.04 -11.28 0.98
CA PRO A 77 -10.39 -12.70 0.87
C PRO A 77 -10.83 -13.10 -0.54
N THR A 78 -10.97 -12.15 -1.47
CA THR A 78 -11.50 -12.35 -2.82
C THR A 78 -10.43 -12.77 -3.83
N VAL A 79 -9.17 -12.86 -3.43
CA VAL A 79 -8.06 -13.25 -4.32
C VAL A 79 -8.19 -14.72 -4.71
N SER A 80 -7.96 -15.03 -5.99
CA SER A 80 -7.91 -16.40 -6.47
C SER A 80 -6.78 -17.18 -5.78
N ARG A 81 -7.14 -18.28 -5.11
CA ARG A 81 -6.18 -19.17 -4.43
C ARG A 81 -5.13 -19.71 -5.39
N PHE A 82 -5.52 -20.02 -6.63
CA PHE A 82 -4.62 -20.53 -7.65
C PHE A 82 -3.56 -19.50 -8.03
N TYR A 83 -3.97 -18.24 -8.21
CA TYR A 83 -3.05 -17.14 -8.51
C TYR A 83 -2.05 -16.92 -7.37
N GLU A 84 -2.51 -16.92 -6.12
CA GLU A 84 -1.65 -16.74 -4.94
C GLU A 84 -0.60 -17.86 -4.83
N ILE A 85 -1.02 -19.12 -5.01
CA ILE A 85 -0.12 -20.29 -5.02
C ILE A 85 0.91 -20.18 -6.15
N GLN A 86 0.47 -19.88 -7.38
CA GLN A 86 1.35 -19.74 -8.53
C GLN A 86 2.43 -18.67 -8.29
N GLN A 87 2.06 -17.53 -7.72
CA GLN A 87 3.01 -16.46 -7.40
C GLN A 87 4.02 -16.90 -6.34
N ILE A 88 3.58 -17.56 -5.26
CA ILE A 88 4.49 -18.04 -4.21
C ILE A 88 5.51 -19.04 -4.78
N VAL A 89 5.04 -20.02 -5.55
CA VAL A 89 5.92 -21.02 -6.16
C VAL A 89 6.89 -20.36 -7.14
N LYS A 90 6.40 -19.46 -8.01
CA LYS A 90 7.24 -18.73 -8.98
C LYS A 90 8.33 -17.91 -8.30
N VAL A 91 7.98 -17.16 -7.26
CA VAL A 91 8.90 -16.26 -6.55
C VAL A 91 9.94 -17.05 -5.78
N THR A 92 9.51 -18.06 -5.01
CA THR A 92 10.45 -18.93 -4.28
C THR A 92 11.36 -19.70 -5.23
N PHE A 93 10.85 -20.14 -6.39
CA PHE A 93 11.65 -20.80 -7.42
C PHE A 93 12.69 -19.86 -8.03
N MET A 94 12.32 -18.62 -8.32
CA MET A 94 13.25 -17.61 -8.82
C MET A 94 14.36 -17.30 -7.79
N ILE A 95 14.03 -17.23 -6.50
CA ILE A 95 15.03 -17.08 -5.42
C ILE A 95 15.98 -18.28 -5.41
N ALA A 96 15.45 -19.51 -5.48
CA ALA A 96 16.27 -20.72 -5.51
C ALA A 96 17.18 -20.79 -6.75
N LEU A 97 16.67 -20.40 -7.91
CA LEU A 97 17.44 -20.35 -9.15
C LEU A 97 18.59 -19.34 -9.07
N VAL A 98 18.34 -18.15 -8.51
CA VAL A 98 19.40 -17.16 -8.28
C VAL A 98 20.43 -17.69 -7.28
N ALA A 99 20.01 -18.36 -6.21
CA ALA A 99 20.93 -18.97 -5.25
C ALA A 99 21.83 -20.03 -5.89
N VAL A 100 21.26 -20.93 -6.70
CA VAL A 100 22.02 -21.94 -7.46
C VAL A 100 22.95 -21.29 -8.49
N PHE A 101 22.51 -20.23 -9.15
CA PHE A 101 23.35 -19.49 -10.10
C PHE A 101 24.54 -18.81 -9.42
N VAL A 102 24.33 -18.20 -8.25
CA VAL A 102 25.40 -17.58 -7.45
C VAL A 102 26.41 -18.65 -7.00
N ASP A 103 25.91 -19.78 -6.47
CA ASP A 103 26.77 -20.92 -6.10
C ASP A 103 27.63 -21.42 -7.27
N ALA A 104 27.06 -21.50 -8.47
CA ALA A 104 27.79 -21.87 -9.68
C ALA A 104 28.88 -20.85 -10.08
N LEU A 105 28.71 -19.56 -9.78
CA LEU A 105 29.70 -18.51 -10.02
C LEU A 105 30.79 -18.45 -8.95
N THR A 106 30.47 -18.85 -7.72
CA THR A 106 31.39 -18.87 -6.58
C THR A 106 31.50 -20.27 -5.97
N PRO A 107 32.11 -21.25 -6.66
CA PRO A 107 32.22 -22.60 -6.14
C PRO A 107 32.94 -22.64 -4.79
N ASN A 108 32.51 -23.52 -3.89
CA ASN A 108 33.08 -23.75 -2.54
C ASN A 108 32.99 -22.58 -1.54
N THR A 109 32.32 -21.47 -1.86
CA THR A 109 32.09 -20.44 -0.84
C THR A 109 30.96 -20.81 0.11
N TRP A 110 29.99 -21.59 -0.35
CA TRP A 110 28.77 -21.91 0.38
C TRP A 110 28.73 -23.40 0.73
N PRO A 111 28.20 -23.78 1.91
CA PRO A 111 28.18 -25.17 2.36
C PRO A 111 27.06 -26.01 1.72
N LEU A 112 26.19 -25.41 0.90
CA LEU A 112 24.99 -26.05 0.36
C LEU A 112 25.20 -26.37 -1.12
N SER A 113 25.01 -27.64 -1.49
CA SER A 113 24.98 -28.04 -2.89
C SER A 113 23.68 -27.60 -3.60
N ALA A 114 23.73 -27.47 -4.93
CA ALA A 114 22.55 -27.17 -5.74
C ALA A 114 21.38 -28.15 -5.51
N GLN A 115 21.67 -29.44 -5.27
CA GLN A 115 20.64 -30.43 -4.96
C GLN A 115 19.96 -30.15 -3.61
N GLU A 116 20.72 -29.73 -2.61
CA GLU A 116 20.22 -29.39 -1.27
C GLU A 116 19.40 -28.10 -1.29
N MET A 117 19.82 -27.10 -2.07
CA MET A 117 19.03 -25.90 -2.31
C MET A 117 17.68 -26.21 -2.95
N LEU A 118 17.66 -27.10 -3.95
CA LEU A 118 16.42 -27.54 -4.62
C LEU A 118 15.50 -28.32 -3.68
N ARG A 119 16.04 -29.18 -2.81
CA ARG A 119 15.28 -29.87 -1.77
C ARG A 119 14.69 -28.89 -0.76
N TYR A 120 15.45 -27.90 -0.32
CA TYR A 120 14.96 -26.86 0.58
C TYR A 120 13.86 -26.02 -0.08
N TRP A 121 14.04 -25.62 -1.34
CA TRP A 121 13.01 -24.90 -2.09
C TRP A 121 11.70 -25.70 -2.17
N PHE A 122 11.77 -27.00 -2.46
CA PHE A 122 10.59 -27.86 -2.53
C PHE A 122 9.88 -27.93 -1.17
N ALA A 123 10.63 -28.15 -0.09
CA ALA A 123 10.05 -28.18 1.26
C ALA A 123 9.45 -26.83 1.68
N LEU A 124 10.13 -25.72 1.38
CA LEU A 124 9.67 -24.37 1.68
C LEU A 124 8.40 -24.01 0.90
N SER A 125 8.39 -24.25 -0.41
CA SER A 125 7.24 -23.97 -1.27
C SER A 125 6.02 -24.78 -0.85
N MET A 126 6.16 -26.08 -0.57
CA MET A 126 5.08 -26.91 -0.05
C MET A 126 4.55 -26.40 1.29
N SER A 127 5.45 -26.00 2.20
CA SER A 127 5.07 -25.49 3.51
C SER A 127 4.32 -24.16 3.41
N LEU A 128 4.76 -23.24 2.54
CA LEU A 128 4.08 -21.95 2.30
C LEU A 128 2.74 -22.12 1.55
N VAL A 129 2.62 -23.10 0.66
CA VAL A 129 1.33 -23.41 0.03
C VAL A 129 0.36 -23.94 1.08
N ALA A 130 0.82 -24.81 1.99
CA ALA A 130 0.01 -25.28 3.10
C ALA A 130 -0.41 -24.15 4.05
N SER A 131 0.51 -23.22 4.39
CA SER A 131 0.20 -22.05 5.23
C SER A 131 -0.91 -21.21 4.59
N ARG A 132 -0.82 -20.90 3.29
CA ARG A 132 -1.85 -20.15 2.57
C ARG A 132 -3.18 -20.87 2.50
N TRP A 133 -3.14 -22.17 2.21
CA TRP A 133 -4.36 -22.96 2.11
C TRP A 133 -5.12 -23.00 3.44
N ILE A 134 -4.40 -23.21 4.55
CA ILE A 134 -4.95 -23.20 5.91
C ILE A 134 -5.46 -21.81 6.27
N PHE A 135 -4.64 -20.77 6.12
CA PHE A 135 -5.01 -19.40 6.47
C PHE A 135 -6.25 -18.93 5.71
N ARG A 136 -6.29 -19.11 4.38
CA ARG A 136 -7.44 -18.72 3.54
C ARG A 136 -8.68 -19.55 3.82
N THR A 137 -8.54 -20.77 4.32
CA THR A 137 -9.68 -21.60 4.72
C THR A 137 -10.24 -21.14 6.07
N ILE A 138 -9.38 -20.84 7.04
CA ILE A 138 -9.79 -20.23 8.33
C ILE A 138 -10.43 -18.86 8.08
N GLN A 139 -9.82 -18.02 7.24
CA GLN A 139 -10.36 -16.70 6.89
C GLN A 139 -11.76 -16.82 6.27
N LYS A 140 -11.95 -17.74 5.31
CA LYS A 140 -13.26 -17.97 4.69
C LYS A 140 -14.28 -18.48 5.70
N TYR A 141 -13.88 -19.38 6.59
CA TYR A 141 -14.75 -19.88 7.66
C TYR A 141 -15.17 -18.76 8.62
N LEU A 142 -14.24 -17.90 9.04
CA LEU A 142 -14.55 -16.75 9.89
C LEU A 142 -15.52 -15.76 9.21
N LEU A 143 -15.36 -15.54 7.91
CA LEU A 143 -16.29 -14.72 7.11
C LEU A 143 -17.70 -15.31 7.09
N THR A 144 -17.84 -16.64 6.95
CA THR A 144 -19.16 -17.31 7.02
C THR A 144 -19.83 -17.18 8.39
N LYS A 145 -19.04 -16.95 9.45
CA LYS A 145 -19.52 -16.69 10.81
C LYS A 145 -19.78 -15.19 11.08
N GLY A 146 -19.60 -14.33 10.08
CA GLY A 146 -19.84 -12.89 10.17
C GLY A 146 -18.66 -12.06 10.68
N PHE A 147 -17.49 -12.68 10.91
CA PHE A 147 -16.29 -11.97 11.34
C PHE A 147 -15.51 -11.43 10.14
N GLY A 148 -15.07 -10.17 10.21
CA GLY A 148 -14.30 -9.53 9.13
C GLY A 148 -15.13 -9.10 7.91
N LEU A 149 -16.46 -9.06 8.02
CA LEU A 149 -17.32 -8.46 7.00
C LEU A 149 -17.10 -6.94 6.91
N ARG A 150 -17.15 -6.41 5.69
CA ARG A 150 -17.02 -4.99 5.40
C ARG A 150 -18.40 -4.39 5.23
N LYS A 151 -18.73 -3.38 6.04
CA LYS A 151 -19.97 -2.63 5.86
C LYS A 151 -19.93 -1.91 4.54
N THR A 152 -20.91 -2.21 3.69
CA THR A 152 -20.97 -1.78 2.31
C THR A 152 -22.28 -1.08 2.04
N ILE A 153 -22.20 0.02 1.29
CA ILE A 153 -23.37 0.69 0.70
C ILE A 153 -23.27 0.68 -0.81
N ILE A 154 -24.43 0.73 -1.45
CA ILE A 154 -24.53 0.85 -2.90
C ILE A 154 -25.06 2.25 -3.22
N VAL A 155 -24.32 3.01 -4.03
CA VAL A 155 -24.75 4.30 -4.58
C VAL A 155 -25.32 4.05 -5.96
N GLY A 156 -26.61 4.35 -6.13
CA GLY A 156 -27.36 4.09 -7.36
C GLY A 156 -28.49 3.06 -7.14
N ILE A 157 -29.73 3.55 -7.11
CA ILE A 157 -30.96 2.77 -7.03
C ILE A 157 -31.46 2.50 -8.46
N ASN A 158 -30.85 1.52 -9.12
CA ASN A 158 -31.20 1.12 -10.48
C ASN A 158 -31.02 -0.39 -10.66
N ASP A 159 -31.39 -0.92 -11.82
CA ASP A 159 -31.28 -2.36 -12.13
C ASP A 159 -29.88 -2.93 -11.88
N ARG A 160 -28.82 -2.15 -12.15
CA ARG A 160 -27.44 -2.57 -11.89
C ARG A 160 -27.15 -2.64 -10.40
N GLY A 161 -27.59 -1.64 -9.64
CA GLY A 161 -27.52 -1.62 -8.18
C GLY A 161 -28.24 -2.81 -7.56
N PHE A 162 -29.45 -3.13 -8.04
CA PHE A 162 -30.21 -4.31 -7.58
C PHE A 162 -29.55 -5.62 -7.95
N GLN A 163 -29.00 -5.75 -9.17
CA GLN A 163 -28.24 -6.94 -9.56
C GLN A 163 -27.02 -7.15 -8.65
N VAL A 164 -26.28 -6.08 -8.34
CA VAL A 164 -25.15 -6.14 -7.39
C VAL A 164 -25.62 -6.55 -6.00
N ALA A 165 -26.69 -5.94 -5.49
CA ALA A 165 -27.25 -6.30 -4.18
C ALA A 165 -27.68 -7.76 -4.13
N LYS A 166 -28.39 -8.25 -5.15
CA LYS A 166 -28.80 -9.66 -5.26
C LYS A 166 -27.60 -10.60 -5.30
N ASN A 167 -26.53 -10.22 -6.02
CA ASN A 167 -25.31 -11.01 -6.10
C ASN A 167 -24.53 -11.04 -4.76
N ILE A 168 -24.50 -9.92 -4.03
CA ILE A 168 -23.90 -9.85 -2.68
C ILE A 168 -24.70 -10.70 -1.68
N THR A 169 -26.03 -10.57 -1.67
CA THR A 169 -26.91 -11.30 -0.75
C THR A 169 -26.92 -12.80 -1.03
N SER A 170 -26.94 -13.20 -2.30
CA SER A 170 -26.86 -14.62 -2.70
C SER A 170 -25.51 -15.26 -2.37
N HIS A 171 -24.45 -14.46 -2.25
CA HIS A 171 -23.10 -14.93 -1.95
C HIS A 171 -22.56 -14.30 -0.66
N MET A 172 -23.20 -14.61 0.47
CA MET A 172 -22.85 -14.13 1.83
C MET A 172 -21.37 -14.40 2.25
N ASN A 173 -20.64 -15.22 1.50
CA ASN A 173 -19.22 -15.55 1.72
C ASN A 173 -18.22 -14.53 1.11
N GLN A 174 -18.69 -13.44 0.49
CA GLN A 174 -17.82 -12.48 -0.22
C GLN A 174 -17.17 -11.42 0.69
N GLY A 175 -17.53 -11.40 1.97
CA GLY A 175 -16.98 -10.46 2.95
C GLY A 175 -17.59 -9.07 2.91
N PHE A 176 -18.74 -8.91 2.27
CA PHE A 176 -19.55 -7.69 2.27
C PHE A 176 -20.74 -7.84 3.22
N ASP A 177 -21.07 -6.77 3.93
CA ASP A 177 -22.23 -6.62 4.81
C ASP A 177 -23.01 -5.42 4.26
N LEU A 178 -23.96 -5.71 3.36
CA LEU A 178 -24.75 -4.70 2.67
C LEU A 178 -25.70 -4.04 3.67
N LEU A 179 -25.44 -2.77 3.99
CA LEU A 179 -26.29 -1.97 4.87
C LEU A 179 -27.54 -1.47 4.14
N GLY A 180 -27.39 -1.04 2.89
CA GLY A 180 -28.47 -0.43 2.12
C GLY A 180 -27.98 0.41 0.95
N PHE A 181 -28.91 1.17 0.39
CA PHE A 181 -28.70 2.00 -0.79
C PHE A 181 -28.62 3.49 -0.43
N VAL A 182 -27.90 4.22 -1.26
CA VAL A 182 -27.83 5.69 -1.25
C VAL A 182 -28.32 6.18 -2.59
N HIS A 183 -29.31 7.08 -2.54
CA HIS A 183 -29.91 7.67 -3.74
C HIS A 183 -28.91 8.59 -4.44
N SER A 184 -28.77 8.42 -5.75
CA SER A 184 -27.95 9.24 -6.62
C SER A 184 -28.79 10.31 -7.32
N ASP A 185 -28.20 11.47 -7.66
CA ASP A 185 -28.92 12.54 -8.38
C ASP A 185 -29.45 12.06 -9.77
N ASP A 186 -28.89 10.96 -10.31
CA ASP A 186 -29.21 10.40 -11.63
C ASP A 186 -30.11 9.15 -11.58
N ASP A 187 -30.62 8.78 -10.39
CA ASP A 187 -31.49 7.61 -10.22
C ASP A 187 -32.91 7.83 -10.76
N PRO A 188 -33.57 6.81 -11.33
CA PRO A 188 -34.98 6.89 -11.69
C PRO A 188 -35.87 7.05 -10.44
N GLU A 189 -37.08 7.57 -10.63
CA GLU A 189 -38.09 7.57 -9.56
C GLU A 189 -38.34 6.14 -9.07
N ILE A 190 -38.36 5.96 -7.75
CA ILE A 190 -38.44 4.66 -7.12
C ILE A 190 -39.85 4.10 -7.32
N ASP A 191 -40.01 3.13 -8.22
CA ASP A 191 -41.18 2.25 -8.19
C ASP A 191 -41.11 1.43 -6.90
N GLY A 192 -42.10 1.56 -6.03
CA GLY A 192 -42.20 0.91 -4.70
C GLY A 192 -42.31 -0.62 -4.72
N SER A 193 -41.75 -1.28 -5.73
CA SER A 193 -41.77 -2.72 -6.00
C SER A 193 -40.70 -3.51 -5.25
N HIS A 194 -39.69 -2.84 -4.68
CA HIS A 194 -38.57 -3.48 -3.98
C HIS A 194 -38.54 -3.04 -2.50
N ASP A 195 -38.26 -3.98 -1.60
CA ASP A 195 -38.00 -3.70 -0.18
C ASP A 195 -36.57 -3.15 -0.04
N ILE A 196 -36.41 -1.83 -0.20
CA ILE A 196 -35.12 -1.15 -0.25
C ILE A 196 -34.89 -0.38 1.04
N HIS A 197 -33.83 -0.74 1.76
CA HIS A 197 -33.33 0.11 2.84
C HIS A 197 -32.52 1.28 2.25
N VAL A 198 -33.12 2.46 2.15
CA VAL A 198 -32.46 3.69 1.69
C VAL A 198 -31.92 4.46 2.90
N ILE A 199 -30.61 4.66 2.94
CA ILE A 199 -29.89 5.28 4.07
C ILE A 199 -29.88 6.81 3.94
N GLY A 200 -29.93 7.33 2.71
CA GLY A 200 -29.94 8.76 2.45
C GLY A 200 -29.55 9.10 1.01
N HIS A 201 -29.06 10.33 0.81
CA HIS A 201 -28.71 10.88 -0.49
C HIS A 201 -27.19 10.96 -0.68
N GLU A 202 -26.70 10.88 -1.92
CA GLU A 202 -25.29 10.99 -2.26
C GLU A 202 -24.63 12.34 -1.91
N LYS A 203 -25.40 13.34 -1.47
CA LYS A 203 -24.88 14.65 -1.01
C LYS A 203 -24.33 14.54 0.41
N ASP A 204 -24.98 13.71 1.23
CA ASP A 204 -24.61 13.44 2.62
C ASP A 204 -23.70 12.21 2.75
N LEU A 205 -23.14 11.74 1.64
CA LEU A 205 -22.34 10.52 1.56
C LEU A 205 -21.23 10.49 2.61
N LYS A 206 -20.56 11.62 2.85
CA LYS A 206 -19.51 11.75 3.86
C LYS A 206 -20.02 11.49 5.28
N SER A 207 -21.15 12.09 5.66
CA SER A 207 -21.76 11.90 6.98
C SER A 207 -22.23 10.46 7.16
N ILE A 208 -22.92 9.92 6.16
CA ILE A 208 -23.39 8.53 6.13
C ILE A 208 -22.22 7.54 6.33
N ILE A 209 -21.08 7.79 5.67
CA ILE A 209 -19.86 6.99 5.80
C ILE A 209 -19.33 7.02 7.23
N LEU A 210 -19.22 8.20 7.83
CA LEU A 210 -18.61 8.38 9.15
C LEU A 210 -19.51 7.82 10.27
N GLU A 211 -20.81 8.11 10.23
CA GLU A 211 -21.79 7.68 11.24
C GLU A 211 -21.96 6.16 11.25
N ASN A 212 -22.11 5.54 10.08
CA ASN A 212 -22.32 4.10 9.96
C ASN A 212 -21.00 3.31 9.95
N GLN A 213 -19.86 4.01 9.96
CA GLN A 213 -18.51 3.48 9.81
C GLN A 213 -18.37 2.61 8.55
N ILE A 214 -18.84 3.10 7.41
CA ILE A 214 -18.81 2.35 6.15
C ILE A 214 -17.36 2.12 5.74
N SER A 215 -17.05 0.92 5.23
CA SER A 215 -15.71 0.57 4.77
C SER A 215 -15.61 0.53 3.24
N GLU A 216 -16.73 0.34 2.56
CA GLU A 216 -16.78 0.11 1.13
C GLU A 216 -18.01 0.76 0.50
N VAL A 217 -17.81 1.48 -0.59
CA VAL A 217 -18.86 2.14 -1.36
C VAL A 217 -18.83 1.54 -2.76
N ILE A 218 -19.93 0.91 -3.17
CA ILE A 218 -20.08 0.39 -4.53
C ILE A 218 -20.94 1.38 -5.32
N VAL A 219 -20.41 1.91 -6.40
CA VAL A 219 -21.09 2.82 -7.30
C VAL A 219 -21.61 2.01 -8.48
N ALA A 220 -22.92 2.01 -8.67
CA ALA A 220 -23.59 1.36 -9.78
C ALA A 220 -24.25 2.44 -10.65
N PRO A 221 -23.50 3.14 -11.52
CA PRO A 221 -24.06 4.22 -12.31
C PRO A 221 -24.89 3.66 -13.49
N ILE A 222 -25.95 4.37 -13.86
CA ILE A 222 -26.78 4.04 -15.03
C ILE A 222 -25.94 4.21 -16.30
N VAL A 223 -25.28 5.36 -16.42
CA VAL A 223 -24.28 5.66 -17.45
C VAL A 223 -22.97 5.96 -16.75
N LEU A 224 -21.87 5.31 -17.15
CA LEU A 224 -20.54 5.70 -16.69
C LEU A 224 -20.16 7.03 -17.36
N ASP A 225 -20.52 8.14 -16.71
CA ASP A 225 -19.91 9.43 -17.02
C ASP A 225 -18.76 9.69 -16.03
N HIS A 226 -17.63 10.16 -16.56
CA HIS A 226 -16.50 10.63 -15.77
C HIS A 226 -16.90 11.72 -14.78
N THR A 227 -17.89 12.56 -15.13
CA THR A 227 -18.37 13.63 -14.23
C THR A 227 -19.04 13.05 -12.98
N HIS A 228 -19.88 12.03 -13.15
CA HIS A 228 -20.62 11.36 -12.07
C HIS A 228 -19.69 10.63 -11.10
N VAL A 229 -18.74 9.85 -11.63
CA VAL A 229 -17.74 9.16 -10.81
C VAL A 229 -16.89 10.15 -10.02
N THR A 230 -16.42 11.21 -10.68
CA THR A 230 -15.61 12.25 -10.03
C THR A 230 -16.40 12.96 -8.93
N ARG A 231 -17.71 13.20 -9.14
CA ARG A 231 -18.62 13.79 -8.14
C ARG A 231 -18.69 12.92 -6.88
N ILE A 232 -18.91 11.61 -7.04
CA ILE A 232 -18.98 10.68 -5.91
C ILE A 232 -17.64 10.58 -5.18
N VAL A 233 -16.53 10.48 -5.91
CA VAL A 233 -15.17 10.46 -5.33
C VAL A 233 -14.90 11.75 -4.55
N THR A 234 -15.29 12.91 -5.09
CA THR A 234 -15.11 14.21 -4.44
C THR A 234 -15.96 14.32 -3.18
N ARG A 235 -17.20 13.84 -3.18
CA ARG A 235 -18.08 13.84 -2.01
C ARG A 235 -17.62 12.85 -0.93
N ALA A 236 -17.01 11.74 -1.32
CA ALA A 236 -16.39 10.78 -0.41
C ALA A 236 -14.99 11.20 0.08
N ASN A 237 -14.44 12.30 -0.44
CA ASN A 237 -13.06 12.71 -0.18
C ASN A 237 -12.81 12.99 1.31
N GLY A 238 -11.64 12.56 1.79
CA GLY A 238 -11.25 12.62 3.19
C GLY A 238 -11.86 11.54 4.08
N SER A 239 -12.68 10.63 3.53
CA SER A 239 -13.21 9.47 4.26
C SER A 239 -12.38 8.22 3.97
N PRO A 240 -12.14 7.33 4.97
CA PRO A 240 -11.30 6.14 4.80
C PRO A 240 -12.06 4.98 4.14
N VAL A 241 -12.69 5.22 2.98
CA VAL A 241 -13.49 4.23 2.25
C VAL A 241 -12.82 3.76 0.96
N SER A 242 -13.05 2.50 0.61
CA SER A 242 -12.74 1.97 -0.71
C SER A 242 -13.92 2.18 -1.64
N ILE A 243 -13.72 2.84 -2.78
CA ILE A 243 -14.76 3.05 -3.79
C ILE A 243 -14.56 2.03 -4.92
N LYS A 244 -15.62 1.28 -5.24
CA LYS A 244 -15.66 0.33 -6.34
C LYS A 244 -16.77 0.73 -7.30
N ILE A 245 -16.52 0.63 -8.59
CA ILE A 245 -17.47 1.04 -9.62
C ILE A 245 -17.81 -0.18 -10.47
N VAL A 246 -19.09 -0.35 -10.77
CA VAL A 246 -19.56 -1.36 -11.70
C VAL A 246 -19.38 -0.83 -13.13
N PRO A 247 -18.45 -1.37 -13.93
CA PRO A 247 -18.20 -0.97 -15.31
C PRO A 247 -19.25 -1.56 -16.25
N ASP A 248 -19.42 -0.93 -17.40
CA ASP A 248 -20.30 -1.43 -18.46
C ASP A 248 -19.68 -2.65 -19.17
N LEU A 249 -20.53 -3.59 -19.59
CA LEU A 249 -20.12 -4.83 -20.26
C LEU A 249 -19.37 -4.54 -21.56
N HIS A 250 -19.77 -3.47 -22.27
CA HIS A 250 -19.09 -3.00 -23.49
C HIS A 250 -17.66 -2.53 -23.25
N GLU A 251 -17.37 -1.88 -22.12
CA GLU A 251 -16.01 -1.44 -21.74
C GLU A 251 -15.10 -2.62 -21.39
N VAL A 252 -15.68 -3.68 -20.83
CA VAL A 252 -14.97 -4.91 -20.50
C VAL A 252 -14.59 -5.69 -21.76
N ILE A 253 -15.53 -5.82 -22.71
CA ILE A 253 -15.31 -6.56 -23.96
C ILE A 253 -14.34 -5.80 -24.89
N SER A 254 -14.39 -4.46 -24.88
CA SER A 254 -13.47 -3.63 -25.67
C SER A 254 -12.05 -3.52 -25.10
N GLY A 255 -11.80 -4.05 -23.90
CA GLY A 255 -10.48 -4.05 -23.26
C GLY A 255 -10.00 -2.69 -22.76
N LEU A 256 -10.87 -1.67 -22.75
CA LEU A 256 -10.56 -0.31 -22.31
C LEU A 256 -10.42 -0.18 -20.78
N ALA A 257 -10.99 -1.14 -20.02
CA ALA A 257 -10.92 -1.17 -18.57
C ALA A 257 -10.21 -2.45 -18.06
N ARG A 258 -9.14 -2.27 -17.28
CA ARG A 258 -8.58 -3.36 -16.46
C ARG A 258 -9.52 -3.57 -15.27
N THR A 259 -10.28 -4.65 -15.29
CA THR A 259 -11.25 -4.96 -14.23
C THR A 259 -10.67 -6.00 -13.28
N GLU A 260 -10.91 -5.83 -11.97
CA GLU A 260 -10.80 -6.95 -11.04
C GLU A 260 -12.13 -7.70 -11.06
N GLN A 261 -12.09 -8.99 -11.37
CA GLN A 261 -13.30 -9.82 -11.33
C GLN A 261 -13.58 -10.25 -9.88
N ILE A 262 -14.72 -9.82 -9.35
CA ILE A 262 -15.26 -10.33 -8.09
C ILE A 262 -16.49 -11.17 -8.44
N TYR A 263 -16.29 -12.50 -8.49
CA TYR A 263 -17.35 -13.50 -8.71
C TYR A 263 -18.27 -13.22 -9.93
N GLY A 264 -17.67 -12.87 -11.07
CA GLY A 264 -18.39 -12.67 -12.33
C GLY A 264 -18.87 -11.23 -12.58
N ILE A 265 -18.77 -10.35 -11.58
CA ILE A 265 -19.01 -8.91 -11.77
C ILE A 265 -17.65 -8.24 -12.00
N PRO A 266 -17.43 -7.65 -13.19
CA PRO A 266 -16.26 -6.80 -13.40
C PRO A 266 -16.41 -5.57 -12.48
N LEU A 267 -15.37 -5.16 -11.77
CA LEU A 267 -15.38 -3.92 -10.96
C LEU A 267 -14.12 -3.10 -11.29
N ILE A 268 -14.29 -1.78 -11.40
CA ILE A 268 -13.19 -0.81 -11.46
C ILE A 268 -13.01 -0.24 -10.05
N GLN A 269 -11.88 -0.55 -9.43
CA GLN A 269 -11.54 0.07 -8.15
C GLN A 269 -10.95 1.46 -8.40
N VAL A 270 -11.68 2.49 -8.00
CA VAL A 270 -11.14 3.86 -7.93
C VAL A 270 -10.60 4.01 -6.52
N ASN A 271 -9.31 3.73 -6.34
CA ASN A 271 -8.65 3.97 -5.07
C ASN A 271 -8.42 5.47 -4.91
N PRO A 272 -9.14 6.19 -4.01
CA PRO A 272 -8.83 7.60 -3.72
C PRO A 272 -7.46 7.75 -3.03
N ASN A 273 -6.95 6.67 -2.44
CA ASN A 273 -5.60 6.60 -1.88
C ASN A 273 -4.70 5.75 -2.78
N LEU A 274 -3.98 6.40 -3.70
CA LEU A 274 -2.91 5.79 -4.50
C LEU A 274 -1.74 5.29 -3.63
N GLU A 275 -1.72 5.63 -2.35
CA GLU A 275 -0.77 5.13 -1.38
C GLU A 275 -1.33 3.90 -0.66
N THR A 276 -1.03 2.71 -1.18
CA THR A 276 -1.04 1.50 -0.35
C THR A 276 -0.16 1.78 0.88
N VAL A 277 -0.60 1.40 2.09
CA VAL A 277 0.19 1.58 3.34
C VAL A 277 1.64 1.13 3.17
N TYR A 278 1.83 0.07 2.38
CA TYR A 278 3.12 -0.45 1.99
C TYR A 278 3.98 0.53 1.17
N ASN A 279 3.41 1.18 0.15
CA ASN A 279 4.11 2.18 -0.65
C ASN A 279 4.59 3.34 0.23
N THR A 280 3.79 3.77 1.21
CA THR A 280 4.21 4.84 2.14
C THR A 280 5.37 4.40 3.04
N ILE A 281 5.32 3.19 3.62
CA ILE A 281 6.36 2.69 4.53
C ILE A 281 7.67 2.43 3.78
N VAL A 282 7.61 1.75 2.64
CA VAL A 282 8.80 1.46 1.84
C VAL A 282 9.38 2.73 1.24
N LYS A 283 8.53 3.64 0.74
CA LYS A 283 9.00 4.95 0.30
C LYS A 283 9.70 5.69 1.44
N ARG A 284 9.12 5.67 2.65
CA ARG A 284 9.74 6.32 3.82
C ARG A 284 11.07 5.67 4.21
N PHE A 285 11.16 4.35 4.15
CA PHE A 285 12.40 3.62 4.42
C PHE A 285 13.47 3.95 3.38
N LEU A 286 13.13 3.94 2.09
CA LEU A 286 14.02 4.33 1.01
C LEU A 286 14.45 5.80 1.12
N ASP A 287 13.53 6.70 1.45
CA ASP A 287 13.83 8.12 1.64
C ASP A 287 14.88 8.28 2.74
N LEU A 288 14.72 7.62 3.89
CA LEU A 288 15.70 7.66 4.99
C LEU A 288 17.03 6.97 4.63
N LEU A 289 16.97 5.81 3.98
CA LEU A 289 18.15 5.03 3.61
C LEU A 289 19.02 5.76 2.60
N ILE A 290 18.43 6.55 1.70
CA ILE A 290 19.15 7.36 0.72
C ILE A 290 19.53 8.72 1.31
N SER A 291 18.63 9.40 2.03
CA SER A 291 18.89 10.76 2.52
C SER A 291 19.96 10.81 3.60
N ILE A 292 20.01 9.84 4.53
CA ILE A 292 20.99 9.85 5.63
C ILE A 292 22.44 9.78 5.11
N PRO A 293 22.83 8.82 4.25
CA PRO A 293 24.18 8.78 3.70
C PRO A 293 24.51 10.02 2.85
N VAL A 294 23.57 10.50 2.03
CA VAL A 294 23.78 11.69 1.21
C VAL A 294 23.96 12.94 2.08
N LEU A 295 23.23 13.06 3.19
CA LEU A 295 23.39 14.13 4.18
C LEU A 295 24.78 14.07 4.83
N ILE A 296 25.25 12.89 5.23
CA ILE A 296 26.58 12.73 5.82
C ILE A 296 27.68 13.12 4.82
N ILE A 297 27.61 12.60 3.58
CA ILE A 297 28.59 12.86 2.53
C ILE A 297 28.57 14.35 2.12
N SER A 298 27.41 14.98 2.09
CA SER A 298 27.28 16.40 1.74
C SER A 298 27.57 17.36 2.91
N SER A 299 27.62 16.89 4.15
CA SER A 299 27.83 17.74 5.33
C SER A 299 29.10 18.61 5.31
N PRO A 300 30.27 18.17 4.79
CA PRO A 300 31.44 19.05 4.69
C PRO A 300 31.19 20.22 3.74
N LEU A 301 30.47 19.97 2.65
CA LEU A 301 30.09 21.02 1.70
C LEU A 301 29.16 22.03 2.34
N TRP A 302 28.23 21.60 3.20
CA TRP A 302 27.35 22.52 3.91
C TRP A 302 28.11 23.47 4.82
N ILE A 303 29.13 23.00 5.53
CA ILE A 303 29.96 23.83 6.41
C ILE A 303 30.69 24.89 5.59
N ILE A 304 31.30 24.48 4.47
CA ILE A 304 32.02 25.38 3.56
C ILE A 304 31.06 26.44 3.00
N THR A 305 29.91 26.02 2.46
CA THR A 305 28.90 26.92 1.92
C THR A 305 28.37 27.88 2.99
N SER A 306 28.15 27.40 4.21
CA SER A 306 27.71 28.22 5.35
C SER A 306 28.71 29.32 5.70
N ALA A 307 30.00 28.97 5.73
CA ALA A 307 31.08 29.93 5.99
C ALA A 307 31.16 30.99 4.87
N ILE A 308 31.10 30.57 3.60
CA ILE A 308 31.14 31.48 2.46
C ILE A 308 29.94 32.45 2.48
N ILE A 309 28.73 31.99 2.81
CA ILE A 309 27.54 32.84 2.92
C ILE A 309 27.69 33.88 4.05
N LYS A 310 28.26 33.48 5.19
CA LYS A 310 28.51 34.37 6.33
C LYS A 310 29.56 35.44 6.04
N ILE A 311 30.53 35.13 5.19
CA ILE A 311 31.56 36.09 4.75
C ILE A 311 30.97 37.06 3.71
N ASP A 312 30.15 36.58 2.79
CA ASP A 312 29.57 37.38 1.70
C ASP A 312 28.49 38.38 2.18
N SER A 313 27.71 38.02 3.21
CA SER A 313 26.62 38.86 3.69
C SER A 313 26.28 38.64 5.18
N ARG A 314 25.93 39.71 5.91
CA ARG A 314 25.43 39.62 7.30
C ARG A 314 24.06 38.94 7.35
N GLY A 315 23.76 38.24 8.46
CA GLY A 315 22.47 37.56 8.70
C GLY A 315 22.56 36.01 8.74
N PRO A 316 21.42 35.29 8.74
CA PRO A 316 21.36 33.83 8.89
C PRO A 316 21.79 33.08 7.61
N VAL A 317 22.35 31.87 7.78
CA VAL A 317 22.79 31.02 6.66
C VAL A 317 21.62 30.41 5.90
N PHE A 318 20.58 30.00 6.61
CA PHE A 318 19.43 29.30 6.05
C PHE A 318 18.25 30.25 5.83
N TYR A 319 17.62 30.14 4.67
CA TYR A 319 16.33 30.71 4.35
C TYR A 319 15.23 29.66 4.62
N LYS A 320 14.13 30.09 5.23
CA LYS A 320 12.99 29.25 5.60
C LYS A 320 11.79 29.65 4.74
N GLN A 321 11.11 28.67 4.14
CA GLN A 321 9.89 28.90 3.36
C GLN A 321 8.79 27.91 3.78
N ASP A 322 7.57 28.40 4.02
CA ASP A 322 6.41 27.56 4.28
C ASP A 322 5.90 26.91 2.98
N ARG A 323 5.63 25.60 3.05
CA ARG A 323 5.06 24.80 1.97
C ARG A 323 3.96 23.90 2.50
N VAL A 324 2.98 23.60 1.64
CA VAL A 324 1.92 22.63 1.94
C VAL A 324 2.43 21.23 1.60
N GLY A 325 2.50 20.36 2.60
CA GLY A 325 2.94 18.98 2.49
C GLY A 325 1.79 17.97 2.44
N LYS A 326 2.12 16.72 2.76
CA LYS A 326 1.16 15.61 2.76
C LYS A 326 0.01 15.86 3.73
N LEU A 327 -1.22 15.51 3.32
CA LEU A 327 -2.46 15.74 4.07
C LEU A 327 -2.68 17.22 4.44
N GLN A 328 -2.27 18.14 3.55
CA GLN A 328 -2.38 19.59 3.74
C GLN A 328 -1.65 20.12 4.98
N LYS A 329 -0.73 19.34 5.57
CA LYS A 329 0.08 19.81 6.70
C LYS A 329 1.17 20.74 6.20
N HIS A 330 1.22 21.95 6.74
CA HIS A 330 2.29 22.89 6.44
C HIS A 330 3.62 22.40 7.02
N PHE A 331 4.70 22.57 6.27
CA PHE A 331 6.06 22.30 6.71
C PHE A 331 7.02 23.35 6.17
N ILE A 332 8.12 23.54 6.89
CA ILE A 332 9.14 24.52 6.54
C ILE A 332 10.22 23.82 5.73
N ILE A 333 10.50 24.31 4.53
CA ILE A 333 11.69 23.92 3.77
C ILE A 333 12.87 24.83 4.15
N TYR A 334 14.05 24.23 4.19
CA TYR A 334 15.31 24.94 4.40
C TYR A 334 16.07 25.03 3.07
N LYS A 335 16.61 26.21 2.76
CA LYS A 335 17.53 26.43 1.65
C LYS A 335 18.71 27.24 2.14
N PHE A 336 19.85 27.16 1.46
CA PHE A 336 20.89 28.16 1.71
C PHE A 336 20.43 29.53 1.24
N ARG A 337 20.79 30.56 1.99
CA ARG A 337 20.45 31.94 1.65
C ARG A 337 21.24 32.38 0.43
N THR A 338 20.51 32.73 -0.64
CA THR A 338 21.07 33.24 -1.90
C THR A 338 20.78 34.73 -2.12
N MET A 339 19.93 35.34 -1.28
CA MET A 339 19.50 36.73 -1.38
C MET A 339 19.90 37.51 -0.13
N PHE A 340 20.04 38.84 -0.25
CA PHE A 340 20.30 39.70 0.91
C PHE A 340 19.16 39.60 1.94
N GLU A 341 19.52 39.80 3.21
CA GLU A 341 18.53 39.88 4.28
C GLU A 341 17.51 40.99 3.97
N ASN A 342 16.22 40.69 4.11
CA ASN A 342 15.08 41.57 3.77
C ASN A 342 14.82 41.84 2.28
N ALA A 343 15.42 41.07 1.37
CA ALA A 343 15.17 41.19 -0.08
C ALA A 343 13.68 41.12 -0.51
N GLU A 344 12.84 40.40 0.25
CA GLU A 344 11.42 40.20 -0.05
C GLU A 344 10.48 41.15 0.73
N GLN A 345 11.01 42.01 1.63
CA GLN A 345 10.15 42.87 2.48
C GLN A 345 9.27 43.86 1.70
N LEU A 346 9.75 44.35 0.55
CA LEU A 346 9.02 45.32 -0.27
C LEU A 346 8.24 44.69 -1.43
N THR A 347 8.59 43.48 -1.86
CA THR A 347 8.08 42.85 -3.08
C THR A 347 7.22 41.62 -2.83
N GLY A 348 7.33 41.00 -1.66
CA GLY A 348 6.76 39.68 -1.41
C GLY A 348 7.49 38.57 -2.20
N PRO A 349 6.97 37.33 -2.18
CA PRO A 349 7.55 36.20 -2.88
C PRO A 349 7.33 36.32 -4.40
N VAL A 350 8.20 37.05 -5.07
CA VAL A 350 8.19 37.22 -6.54
C VAL A 350 9.27 36.35 -7.15
N TRP A 351 8.96 35.71 -8.28
CA TRP A 351 9.92 34.91 -9.05
C TRP A 351 11.15 35.76 -9.39
N ALA A 352 12.33 35.24 -9.07
CA ALA A 352 13.58 35.92 -9.37
C ALA A 352 13.83 35.94 -10.88
N SER A 353 14.16 37.11 -11.44
CA SER A 353 14.61 37.26 -12.82
C SER A 353 16.09 36.87 -12.96
N GLU A 354 16.57 36.65 -14.19
CA GLU A 354 17.97 36.28 -14.46
C GLU A 354 18.98 37.32 -13.96
N GLU A 355 18.58 38.60 -13.89
CA GLU A 355 19.38 39.72 -13.38
C GLU A 355 18.79 40.34 -12.10
N ASP A 356 18.38 39.50 -11.15
CA ASP A 356 17.83 39.98 -9.89
C ASP A 356 18.93 40.57 -8.97
N THR A 357 18.85 41.88 -8.72
CA THR A 357 19.78 42.65 -7.86
C THR A 357 19.72 42.23 -6.38
N ARG A 358 18.69 41.47 -5.98
CA ARG A 358 18.51 40.96 -4.62
C ARG A 358 19.41 39.76 -4.30
N ILE A 359 20.01 39.12 -5.31
CA ILE A 359 20.85 37.92 -5.18
C ILE A 359 22.29 38.31 -4.80
N THR A 360 22.88 37.62 -3.82
CA THR A 360 24.28 37.87 -3.43
C THR A 360 25.27 37.29 -4.45
N ARG A 361 26.54 37.70 -4.41
CA ARG A 361 27.56 37.20 -5.36
C ARG A 361 27.73 35.69 -5.24
N VAL A 362 27.78 35.18 -4.02
CA VAL A 362 27.82 33.75 -3.72
C VAL A 362 26.48 33.09 -4.06
N GLY A 363 25.35 33.75 -3.76
CA GLY A 363 24.01 33.28 -4.07
C GLY A 363 23.80 32.95 -5.55
N ARG A 364 24.42 33.72 -6.46
CA ARG A 364 24.39 33.45 -7.90
C ARG A 364 25.06 32.12 -8.27
N ILE A 365 26.19 31.81 -7.65
CA ILE A 365 26.91 30.54 -7.86
C ILE A 365 26.09 29.39 -7.28
N LEU A 366 25.55 29.56 -6.06
CA LEU A 366 24.75 28.52 -5.40
C LEU A 366 23.51 28.15 -6.22
N ARG A 367 22.77 29.13 -6.75
CA ARG A 367 21.61 28.87 -7.63
C ARG A 367 21.99 28.22 -8.95
N ARG A 368 23.12 28.63 -9.55
CA ARG A 368 23.59 28.06 -10.83
C ARG A 368 23.84 26.56 -10.73
N PHE A 369 24.40 26.11 -9.60
CA PHE A 369 24.67 24.69 -9.35
C PHE A 369 23.59 24.01 -8.48
N ARG A 370 22.48 24.70 -8.18
CA ARG A 370 21.41 24.24 -7.26
C ARG A 370 21.91 23.77 -5.89
N LEU A 371 23.07 24.28 -5.47
CA LEU A 371 23.63 23.96 -4.16
C LEU A 371 22.80 24.60 -3.04
N ASP A 372 21.99 25.61 -3.36
CA ASP A 372 21.06 26.22 -2.42
C ASP A 372 19.93 25.30 -1.97
N GLU A 373 19.64 24.25 -2.73
CA GLU A 373 18.60 23.27 -2.44
C GLU A 373 19.08 22.08 -1.60
N LEU A 374 20.39 21.95 -1.37
CA LEU A 374 20.95 20.85 -0.56
C LEU A 374 20.32 20.71 0.84
N PRO A 375 19.93 21.78 1.54
CA PRO A 375 19.26 21.66 2.83
C PRO A 375 17.86 21.04 2.82
N GLN A 376 17.34 20.67 1.64
CA GLN A 376 16.06 19.98 1.48
C GLN A 376 16.18 18.45 1.52
N LEU A 377 17.40 17.90 1.61
CA LEU A 377 17.68 16.45 1.64
C LEU A 377 17.02 15.71 2.82
#